data_AF-A0A6V7VE54-F1
#
_entry.id   AF-A0A6V7VE54-F1
#
_cell.length_a   1.000
_cell.length_b   1.000
_cell.length_c   1.000
_cell.angle_alpha   90.00
_cell.angle_beta   90.00
_cell.angle_gamma   90.00
#
_symmetry.space_group_name_H-M   'P 1'
#
loop_
_entity.id
_entity.type
_entity.pdbx_description
1 polymer ?
#
loop_
_entity_poly.entity_id
_entity_poly.type
_entity_poly.pdbx_seq_one_letter_code
_entity_poly.pdbx_strand_id
1 'polypeptide(L)'
;MNFDLLSAKIIFLLVLSILFSRISSDQGQQVPVQQQLPPDNVNANIDANKPHSDSQRLAQKPDCRLDIDKYCKKNIAQLGPGEVLSDMDALECLQDAGYSENEVLQPQCAQAVWEYKVELTQDKRFIGALQQFCTVDINQNHRLKACTQDLRPGYALSCMMEHVHEIDQGSRCFQFLLRVEKVAFSDFALIAPFVEHCAAIIKQLGCGQLTKPSLHQNVRVPHSQGFSNFLISLYISLHFSLPLLSHYN
;
A
#
# COMPACT_ATOMS: atom_id res chain seq x y z
N MET A 1 -12.82 41.67 33.63
CA MET A 1 -13.48 40.87 32.56
C MET A 1 -12.61 39.65 32.29
N ASN A 2 -12.87 38.52 32.97
CA ASN A 2 -12.12 37.26 32.78
C ASN A 2 -12.96 36.05 33.24
N PHE A 3 -14.28 36.15 33.15
CA PHE A 3 -15.20 35.09 33.60
C PHE A 3 -15.67 34.20 32.43
N ASP A 4 -15.67 34.72 31.20
CA ASP A 4 -16.17 34.01 30.01
C ASP A 4 -15.16 33.02 29.40
N LEU A 5 -13.85 33.21 29.61
CA LEU A 5 -12.83 32.32 29.05
C LEU A 5 -12.64 31.05 29.91
N LEU A 6 -12.91 31.14 31.21
CA LEU A 6 -12.80 30.01 32.14
C LEU A 6 -14.01 29.07 31.99
N SER A 7 -15.21 29.62 31.80
CA SER A 7 -16.42 28.83 31.53
C SER A 7 -16.33 28.07 30.21
N ALA A 8 -15.82 28.71 29.15
CA ALA A 8 -15.61 28.06 27.85
C ALA A 8 -14.60 26.90 27.91
N LYS A 9 -13.51 27.04 28.67
CA LYS A 9 -12.52 25.95 28.87
C LYS A 9 -13.09 24.80 29.70
N ILE A 10 -13.89 25.07 30.72
CA ILE A 10 -14.54 24.04 31.53
C ILE A 10 -15.57 23.27 30.70
N ILE A 11 -16.38 23.97 29.90
CA ILE A 11 -17.35 23.33 29.00
C ILE A 11 -16.62 22.46 27.97
N PHE A 12 -15.52 22.94 27.38
CA PHE A 12 -14.73 22.15 26.44
C PHE A 12 -14.15 20.87 27.06
N LEU A 13 -13.61 20.94 28.28
CA LEU A 13 -13.08 19.77 29.00
C LEU A 13 -14.17 18.77 29.42
N LEU A 14 -15.37 19.26 29.77
CA LEU A 14 -16.51 18.41 30.08
C LEU A 14 -17.06 17.70 28.83
N VAL A 15 -17.14 18.39 27.69
CA VAL A 15 -17.56 17.77 26.42
C VAL A 15 -16.53 16.73 25.96
N LEU A 16 -15.22 17.02 26.11
CA LEU A 16 -14.15 16.08 25.76
C LEU A 16 -14.22 14.80 26.62
N SER A 17 -14.43 14.93 27.93
CA SER A 17 -14.53 13.78 28.85
C SER A 17 -15.79 12.94 28.62
N ILE A 18 -16.92 13.54 28.24
CA ILE A 18 -18.15 12.82 27.86
C ILE A 18 -17.95 12.06 26.54
N LEU A 19 -17.23 12.64 25.56
CA LEU A 19 -16.88 11.97 24.31
C LEU A 19 -15.94 10.77 24.55
N PHE A 20 -14.94 10.90 25.41
CA PHE A 20 -14.05 9.77 25.75
C PHE A 20 -14.76 8.65 26.52
N SER A 21 -15.76 8.97 27.34
CA SER A 21 -16.53 7.97 28.09
C SER A 21 -17.51 7.16 27.22
N ARG A 22 -17.86 7.64 26.01
CA ARG A 22 -18.74 6.94 25.06
C ARG A 22 -17.99 5.96 24.14
N ILE A 23 -16.65 5.94 24.15
CA ILE A 23 -15.84 5.05 23.29
C ILE A 23 -15.54 3.71 23.98
N SER A 24 -15.77 3.57 25.30
CA SER A 24 -15.57 2.32 26.04
C SER A 24 -16.88 1.64 26.42
N SER A 25 -17.64 1.19 25.42
CA SER A 25 -18.68 0.16 25.61
C SER A 25 -19.11 -0.41 24.27
N ASP A 26 -18.36 -1.39 23.79
CA ASP A 26 -18.92 -2.45 22.96
C ASP A 26 -18.19 -3.75 23.32
N GLN A 27 -18.62 -4.37 24.43
CA GLN A 27 -18.25 -5.75 24.72
C GLN A 27 -19.13 -6.68 23.88
N GLY A 28 -18.49 -7.30 22.89
CA GLY A 28 -18.56 -8.72 22.60
C GLY A 28 -19.94 -9.36 22.61
N GLN A 29 -20.57 -9.44 21.43
CA GLN A 29 -21.60 -10.44 21.16
C GLN A 29 -21.00 -11.54 20.27
N GLN A 30 -20.59 -12.63 20.92
CA GLN A 30 -20.15 -13.86 20.27
C GLN A 30 -21.33 -14.50 19.52
N VAL A 31 -21.20 -14.66 18.20
CA VAL A 31 -22.07 -15.52 17.39
C VAL A 31 -21.41 -16.91 17.33
N PRO A 32 -22.11 -18.01 17.65
CA PRO A 32 -21.54 -19.34 17.57
C PRO A 32 -21.45 -19.79 16.10
N VAL A 33 -20.23 -19.95 15.58
CA VAL A 33 -19.98 -20.62 14.30
C VAL A 33 -19.58 -22.06 14.59
N GLN A 34 -20.53 -22.99 14.44
CA GLN A 34 -20.22 -24.40 14.24
C GLN A 34 -20.04 -24.63 12.74
N GLN A 35 -18.80 -24.87 12.31
CA GLN A 35 -18.51 -25.46 11.01
C GLN A 35 -17.34 -26.44 11.15
N GLN A 36 -17.70 -27.72 11.02
CA GLN A 36 -16.78 -28.85 10.95
C GLN A 36 -15.94 -28.75 9.66
N LEU A 37 -14.61 -28.71 9.81
CA LEU A 37 -13.69 -28.97 8.72
C LEU A 37 -13.72 -30.47 8.35
N PRO A 38 -13.76 -30.85 7.06
CA PRO A 38 -13.40 -32.19 6.61
C PRO A 38 -11.89 -32.44 6.78
N PRO A 39 -11.43 -33.70 6.94
CA PRO A 39 -10.05 -34.00 7.30
C PRO A 39 -9.07 -33.73 6.15
N ASP A 40 -7.94 -33.13 6.51
CA ASP A 40 -6.79 -32.85 5.65
C ASP A 40 -6.17 -34.13 5.08
N ASN A 41 -6.08 -34.21 3.76
CA ASN A 41 -5.06 -35.01 3.09
C ASN A 41 -4.67 -34.38 1.76
N VAL A 42 -3.76 -33.41 1.81
CA VAL A 42 -2.88 -33.11 0.68
C VAL A 42 -1.47 -32.95 1.22
N ASN A 43 -0.66 -33.96 0.93
CA ASN A 43 0.76 -34.04 1.20
C ASN A 43 1.48 -32.97 0.34
N ALA A 44 1.74 -31.79 0.89
CA ALA A 44 2.51 -30.74 0.23
C ALA A 44 4.00 -31.03 0.42
N ASN A 45 4.60 -31.67 -0.57
CA ASN A 45 6.05 -31.84 -0.68
C ASN A 45 6.65 -30.45 -1.03
N ILE A 46 7.15 -29.75 -0.02
CA ILE A 46 7.80 -28.44 -0.17
C ILE A 46 9.20 -28.69 -0.71
N ASP A 47 9.35 -28.59 -2.03
CA ASP A 47 10.66 -28.52 -2.68
C ASP A 47 11.20 -27.09 -2.56
N ALA A 48 11.72 -26.78 -1.36
CA ALA A 48 12.41 -25.53 -1.06
C ALA A 48 13.83 -25.55 -1.64
N ASN A 49 13.96 -25.56 -2.97
CA ASN A 49 15.25 -25.33 -3.64
C ASN A 49 15.11 -25.05 -5.14
N LYS A 50 14.23 -24.11 -5.51
CA LYS A 50 14.31 -23.48 -6.85
C LYS A 50 14.86 -22.07 -6.72
N PRO A 51 15.91 -21.70 -7.48
CA PRO A 51 16.34 -20.31 -7.55
C PRO A 51 15.18 -19.47 -8.11
N HIS A 52 14.73 -18.47 -7.35
CA HIS A 52 13.68 -17.51 -7.73
C HIS A 52 14.23 -16.51 -8.78
N SER A 53 14.69 -17.06 -9.89
CA SER A 53 14.97 -16.33 -11.12
C SER A 53 13.67 -16.31 -11.92
N ASP A 54 13.25 -15.13 -12.36
CA ASP A 54 12.12 -14.85 -13.28
C ASP A 54 10.77 -14.41 -12.68
N SER A 55 10.77 -13.43 -11.75
CA SER A 55 9.60 -12.51 -11.66
C SER A 55 9.58 -11.68 -12.95
N GLN A 56 8.88 -12.19 -13.95
CA GLN A 56 8.69 -11.56 -15.26
C GLN A 56 8.22 -10.11 -15.10
N ARG A 57 8.99 -9.18 -15.68
CA ARG A 57 8.73 -7.73 -15.66
C ARG A 57 7.28 -7.41 -16.02
N LEU A 58 6.55 -6.72 -15.13
CA LEU A 58 5.14 -6.37 -15.35
C LEU A 58 4.96 -5.61 -16.67
N ALA A 59 5.85 -4.66 -16.96
CA ALA A 59 5.81 -3.87 -18.19
C ALA A 59 6.01 -4.70 -19.47
N GLN A 60 6.48 -5.94 -19.36
CA GLN A 60 6.76 -6.84 -20.48
C GLN A 60 5.86 -8.07 -20.50
N LYS A 61 4.92 -8.20 -19.55
CA LYS A 61 4.00 -9.33 -19.53
C LYS A 61 3.06 -9.26 -20.74
N PRO A 62 2.94 -10.34 -21.53
CA PRO A 62 2.10 -10.36 -22.73
C PRO A 62 0.63 -10.10 -22.37
N ASP A 63 0.20 -10.57 -21.20
CA ASP A 63 -1.15 -10.41 -20.65
C ASP A 63 -1.54 -8.94 -20.45
N CYS A 64 -0.56 -8.05 -20.24
CA CYS A 64 -0.79 -6.63 -20.01
C CYS A 64 -0.51 -5.75 -21.24
N ARG A 65 -0.01 -6.30 -22.34
CA ARG A 65 0.43 -5.49 -23.51
C ARG A 65 -0.70 -4.59 -24.04
N LEU A 66 -1.90 -5.14 -24.21
CA LEU A 66 -3.03 -4.40 -24.76
C LEU A 66 -3.51 -3.28 -23.82
N ASP A 67 -3.50 -3.53 -22.51
CA ASP A 67 -3.89 -2.54 -21.51
C ASP A 67 -2.83 -1.45 -21.35
N ILE A 68 -1.54 -1.81 -21.39
CA ILE A 68 -0.43 -0.85 -21.38
C ILE A 68 -0.51 0.08 -22.60
N ASP A 69 -0.68 -0.48 -23.80
CA ASP A 69 -0.81 0.29 -25.04
C ASP A 69 -2.02 1.22 -25.02
N LYS A 70 -3.09 0.83 -24.33
CA LYS A 70 -4.34 1.60 -24.26
C LYS A 70 -4.28 2.71 -23.20
N TYR A 71 -3.88 2.37 -21.98
CA TYR A 71 -4.01 3.21 -20.80
C TYR A 71 -2.73 3.99 -20.46
N CYS A 72 -1.55 3.43 -20.76
CA CYS A 72 -0.26 4.00 -20.33
C CYS A 72 0.43 4.86 -21.38
N LYS A 73 -0.30 5.30 -22.42
CA LYS A 73 0.24 6.15 -23.50
C LYS A 73 0.92 7.41 -22.97
N LYS A 74 0.38 8.02 -21.92
CA LYS A 74 0.95 9.23 -21.30
C LYS A 74 2.32 8.95 -20.68
N ASN A 75 2.43 7.87 -19.92
CA ASN A 75 3.69 7.44 -19.32
C ASN A 75 4.73 7.12 -20.40
N ILE A 76 4.33 6.41 -21.46
CA ILE A 76 5.20 6.07 -22.58
C ILE A 76 5.66 7.34 -23.34
N ALA A 77 4.78 8.33 -23.52
CA ALA A 77 5.11 9.57 -24.20
C ALA A 77 6.11 10.46 -23.45
N GLN A 78 6.32 10.23 -22.15
CA GLN A 78 7.30 10.93 -21.33
C GLN A 78 8.69 10.30 -21.36
N LEU A 79 8.82 9.11 -21.96
CA LEU A 79 10.09 8.38 -22.05
C LEU A 79 11.02 9.00 -23.11
N GLY A 80 12.32 8.97 -22.81
CA GLY A 80 13.35 9.37 -23.75
C GLY A 80 13.54 8.37 -24.90
N PRO A 81 14.26 8.74 -25.97
CA PRO A 81 14.56 7.84 -27.08
C PRO A 81 15.27 6.57 -26.60
N GLY A 82 14.67 5.40 -26.86
CA GLY A 82 15.22 4.10 -26.48
C GLY A 82 14.92 3.65 -25.05
N GLU A 83 14.21 4.46 -24.27
CA GLU A 83 13.73 4.07 -22.95
C GLU A 83 12.48 3.20 -23.05
N VAL A 84 12.34 2.27 -22.10
CA VAL A 84 11.19 1.37 -21.99
C VAL A 84 10.45 1.66 -20.68
N LEU A 85 9.13 1.44 -20.69
CA LEU A 85 8.30 1.60 -19.51
C LEU A 85 8.85 0.74 -18.35
N SER A 86 9.04 1.35 -17.19
CA SER A 86 9.47 0.61 -16.00
C SER A 86 8.31 -0.18 -15.40
N ASP A 87 8.62 -1.20 -14.59
CA ASP A 87 7.57 -2.00 -13.95
C ASP A 87 6.76 -1.16 -12.94
N MET A 88 7.38 -0.16 -12.31
CA MET A 88 6.68 0.77 -11.41
C MET A 88 5.76 1.72 -12.18
N ASP A 89 6.19 2.26 -13.33
CA ASP A 89 5.33 3.12 -14.16
C ASP A 89 4.15 2.35 -14.73
N ALA A 90 4.39 1.10 -15.17
CA ALA A 90 3.33 0.20 -15.63
C ALA A 90 2.34 -0.11 -14.50
N LEU A 91 2.84 -0.43 -13.30
CA LEU A 91 2.01 -0.73 -12.14
C LEU A 91 1.10 0.44 -11.75
N GLU A 92 1.68 1.64 -11.61
CA GLU A 92 0.92 2.85 -11.25
C GLU A 92 -0.15 3.17 -12.29
N CYS A 93 0.21 3.15 -13.57
CA CYS A 93 -0.73 3.41 -14.66
C CYS A 93 -1.89 2.39 -14.69
N LEU A 94 -1.57 1.09 -14.67
CA LEU A 94 -2.58 0.03 -14.75
C LEU A 94 -3.47 0.04 -13.51
N GLN A 95 -2.91 0.33 -12.33
CA GLN A 95 -3.70 0.48 -11.11
C GLN A 95 -4.68 1.65 -11.22
N ASP A 96 -4.20 2.82 -11.63
CA ASP A 96 -5.05 4.01 -11.80
C ASP A 96 -6.18 3.73 -12.80
N ALA A 97 -5.88 2.98 -13.87
CA ALA A 97 -6.90 2.52 -14.83
C ALA A 97 -7.87 1.49 -14.25
N GLY A 98 -7.38 0.52 -13.48
CA GLY A 98 -8.21 -0.51 -12.85
C GLY A 98 -9.19 0.03 -11.81
N TYR A 99 -8.87 1.16 -11.17
CA TYR A 99 -9.78 1.86 -10.25
C TYR A 99 -10.66 2.92 -10.93
N SER A 100 -10.49 3.16 -12.23
CA SER A 100 -11.33 4.10 -12.97
C SER A 100 -12.72 3.52 -13.22
N GLU A 101 -13.75 4.36 -13.11
CA GLU A 101 -15.13 3.96 -13.38
C GLU A 101 -15.37 3.59 -14.86
N ASN A 102 -14.59 4.19 -15.75
CA ASN A 102 -14.78 4.09 -17.20
C ASN A 102 -13.88 3.06 -17.86
N GLU A 103 -12.91 2.53 -17.12
CA GLU A 103 -11.88 1.65 -17.67
C GLU A 103 -12.03 0.26 -17.07
N VAL A 104 -11.61 -0.74 -17.84
CA VAL A 104 -11.69 -2.15 -17.47
C VAL A 104 -10.45 -2.80 -18.04
N LEU A 105 -9.55 -3.21 -17.16
CA LEU A 105 -8.40 -4.01 -17.55
C LEU A 105 -8.87 -5.39 -18.01
N GLN A 106 -8.09 -6.02 -18.88
CA GLN A 106 -8.28 -7.42 -19.20
C GLN A 106 -8.12 -8.26 -17.93
N PRO A 107 -8.95 -9.31 -17.73
CA PRO A 107 -8.89 -10.13 -16.52
C PRO A 107 -7.50 -10.71 -16.25
N GLN A 108 -6.77 -11.10 -17.30
CA GLN A 108 -5.40 -11.61 -17.14
C GLN A 108 -4.43 -10.52 -16.68
N CYS A 109 -4.54 -9.29 -17.23
CA CYS A 109 -3.70 -8.19 -16.78
C CYS A 109 -4.05 -7.73 -15.36
N ALA A 110 -5.34 -7.62 -15.03
CA ALA A 110 -5.79 -7.29 -13.68
C ALA A 110 -5.24 -8.28 -12.64
N GLN A 111 -5.24 -9.58 -12.98
CA GLN A 111 -4.64 -10.62 -12.14
C GLN A 111 -3.12 -10.45 -12.04
N ALA A 112 -2.43 -10.19 -13.16
CA ALA A 112 -0.98 -9.98 -13.16
C ALA A 112 -0.56 -8.74 -12.34
N VAL A 113 -1.35 -7.66 -12.40
CA VAL A 113 -1.16 -6.47 -11.57
C VAL A 113 -1.32 -6.80 -10.10
N TRP A 114 -2.35 -7.57 -9.72
CA TRP A 114 -2.54 -8.00 -8.33
C TRP A 114 -1.37 -8.86 -7.84
N GLU A 115 -0.97 -9.87 -8.62
CA GLU A 115 0.17 -10.74 -8.28
C GLU A 115 1.45 -9.92 -8.10
N TYR A 116 1.71 -8.94 -8.97
CA TYR A 116 2.86 -8.06 -8.86
C TYR A 116 2.80 -7.18 -7.59
N LYS A 117 1.62 -6.66 -7.22
CA LYS A 117 1.43 -5.92 -5.95
C LYS A 117 1.74 -6.80 -4.73
N VAL A 118 1.27 -8.04 -4.75
CA VAL A 118 1.56 -9.02 -3.69
C VAL A 118 3.07 -9.25 -3.60
N GLU A 119 3.74 -9.54 -4.72
CA GLU A 119 5.19 -9.73 -4.76
C GLU A 119 5.95 -8.50 -4.25
N LEU A 120 5.50 -7.28 -4.57
CA LEU A 120 6.11 -6.04 -4.10
C LEU A 120 6.04 -5.92 -2.56
N THR A 121 4.98 -6.43 -1.95
CA THR A 121 4.82 -6.46 -0.49
C THR A 121 5.55 -7.61 0.20
N GLN A 122 6.15 -8.54 -0.54
CA GLN A 122 7.01 -9.58 0.04
C GLN A 122 8.41 -9.03 0.28
N ASP A 123 8.95 -9.20 1.50
CA ASP A 123 10.12 -8.44 1.92
C ASP A 123 11.37 -8.72 1.08
N LYS A 124 11.52 -9.89 0.47
CA LYS A 124 12.71 -10.19 -0.36
C LYS A 124 12.82 -9.21 -1.55
N ARG A 125 11.71 -8.93 -2.23
CA ARG A 125 11.65 -8.00 -3.36
C ARG A 125 11.80 -6.56 -2.87
N PHE A 126 11.11 -6.21 -1.79
CA PHE A 126 11.16 -4.87 -1.20
C PHE A 126 12.56 -4.53 -0.68
N ILE A 127 13.19 -5.41 0.12
CA ILE A 127 14.55 -5.25 0.64
C ILE A 127 15.57 -5.18 -0.52
N GLY A 128 15.40 -5.98 -1.57
CA GLY A 128 16.22 -5.87 -2.78
C GLY A 128 16.13 -4.48 -3.43
N ALA A 129 14.93 -3.89 -3.50
CA ALA A 129 14.74 -2.54 -4.00
C ALA A 129 15.34 -1.48 -3.05
N LEU A 130 15.23 -1.65 -1.74
CA LEU A 130 15.87 -0.78 -0.76
C LEU A 130 17.39 -0.70 -0.96
N GLN A 131 18.03 -1.82 -1.30
CA GLN A 131 19.47 -1.83 -1.61
C GLN A 131 19.84 -1.03 -2.87
N GLN A 132 18.90 -0.80 -3.78
CA GLN A 132 19.11 -0.05 -5.02
C GLN A 132 18.79 1.45 -4.87
N PHE A 133 17.79 1.79 -4.07
CA PHE A 133 17.27 3.16 -3.98
C PHE A 133 17.60 3.86 -2.66
N CYS A 134 17.87 3.12 -1.58
CA CYS A 134 17.96 3.63 -0.21
C CYS A 134 19.30 3.35 0.48
N THR A 135 20.34 2.94 -0.25
CA THR A 135 21.64 2.54 0.34
C THR A 135 22.25 3.65 1.20
N VAL A 136 22.19 4.89 0.74
CA VAL A 136 22.77 6.05 1.45
C VAL A 136 22.02 6.31 2.75
N ASP A 137 20.70 6.42 2.68
CA ASP A 137 19.82 6.70 3.82
C ASP A 137 19.91 5.59 4.88
N ILE A 138 19.93 4.33 4.45
CA ILE A 138 20.08 3.16 5.34
C ILE A 138 21.43 3.18 6.07
N ASN A 139 22.51 3.59 5.40
CA ASN A 139 23.83 3.65 6.02
C ASN A 139 23.96 4.81 7.01
N GLN A 140 23.19 5.88 6.82
CA GLN A 140 23.23 7.07 7.66
C GLN A 140 22.26 6.96 8.85
N ASN A 141 21.18 6.19 8.75
CA ASN A 141 20.17 6.03 9.79
C ASN A 141 20.05 4.58 10.29
N HIS A 142 20.44 4.36 11.55
CA HIS A 142 20.38 3.04 12.18
C HIS A 142 18.96 2.46 12.31
N ARG A 143 17.92 3.31 12.37
CA ARG A 143 16.51 2.86 12.42
C ARG A 143 16.09 2.28 11.08
N LEU A 144 16.40 2.97 9.98
CA LEU A 144 16.19 2.45 8.61
C LEU A 144 16.96 1.14 8.39
N LYS A 145 18.19 1.06 8.90
CA LYS A 145 18.96 -0.19 8.86
C LYS A 145 18.28 -1.33 9.60
N ALA A 146 17.70 -1.08 10.77
CA ALA A 146 16.95 -2.09 11.52
C ALA A 146 15.72 -2.59 10.72
N CYS A 147 15.03 -1.72 9.98
CA CYS A 147 13.92 -2.11 9.12
C CYS A 147 14.30 -3.17 8.07
N THR A 148 15.54 -3.13 7.56
CA THR A 148 16.02 -4.12 6.58
C THR A 148 16.26 -5.52 7.15
N GLN A 149 16.22 -5.66 8.48
CA GLN A 149 16.47 -6.92 9.18
C GLN A 149 15.19 -7.70 9.48
N ASP A 150 14.03 -7.07 9.39
CA ASP A 150 12.74 -7.73 9.56
C ASP A 150 12.33 -8.40 8.25
N LEU A 151 12.29 -9.73 8.25
CA LEU A 151 11.97 -10.55 7.08
C LEU A 151 10.53 -11.10 7.10
N ARG A 152 9.70 -10.61 8.04
CA ARG A 152 8.29 -10.98 8.11
C ARG A 152 7.50 -10.19 7.07
N PRO A 153 6.67 -10.84 6.23
CA PRO A 153 6.01 -10.21 5.09
C PRO A 153 5.35 -8.87 5.43
N GLY A 154 5.80 -7.81 4.76
CA GLY A 154 5.23 -6.46 4.86
C GLY A 154 5.75 -5.64 6.04
N TYR A 155 6.52 -6.22 6.97
CA TYR A 155 7.03 -5.48 8.12
C TYR A 155 8.19 -4.56 7.75
N ALA A 156 9.07 -4.95 6.82
CA ALA A 156 10.14 -4.07 6.35
C ALA A 156 9.55 -2.80 5.70
N LEU A 157 8.51 -2.96 4.88
CA LEU A 157 7.78 -1.83 4.28
C LEU A 157 7.12 -0.96 5.36
N SER A 158 6.47 -1.57 6.34
CA SER A 158 5.89 -0.85 7.48
C SER A 158 6.89 0.00 8.22
N CYS A 159 8.03 -0.58 8.57
CA CYS A 159 9.08 0.10 9.30
C CYS A 159 9.67 1.26 8.49
N MET A 160 9.90 1.07 7.17
CA MET A 160 10.39 2.15 6.33
C MET A 160 9.39 3.31 6.20
N MET A 161 8.09 3.01 6.14
CA MET A 161 7.05 4.05 6.09
C MET A 161 6.93 4.82 7.41
N GLU A 162 7.11 4.15 8.55
CA GLU A 162 7.14 4.81 9.86
C GLU A 162 8.27 5.85 9.95
N HIS A 163 9.42 5.54 9.36
CA HIS A 163 10.61 6.41 9.36
C HIS A 163 10.77 7.26 8.09
N VAL A 164 9.77 7.31 7.20
CA VAL A 164 9.88 8.06 5.93
C VAL A 164 10.14 9.55 6.14
N HIS A 165 9.65 10.10 7.25
CA HIS A 165 9.85 11.49 7.66
C HIS A 165 11.29 11.80 8.12
N GLU A 166 12.10 10.77 8.39
CA GLU A 166 13.51 10.88 8.75
C GLU A 166 14.43 10.86 7.52
N ILE A 167 13.87 10.73 6.32
CA ILE A 167 14.57 10.66 5.03
C ILE A 167 14.47 12.01 4.32
N ASP A 168 15.56 12.44 3.66
CA ASP A 168 15.53 13.67 2.86
C ASP A 168 14.51 13.56 1.72
N GLN A 169 13.62 14.56 1.60
CA GLN A 169 12.54 14.57 0.62
C GLN A 169 13.04 14.63 -0.83
N GLY A 170 14.24 15.20 -1.04
CA GLY A 170 14.90 15.24 -2.33
C GLY A 170 15.60 13.93 -2.73
N SER A 171 15.71 12.97 -1.80
CA SER A 171 16.44 11.72 -2.04
C SER A 171 15.70 10.78 -2.98
N ARG A 172 16.46 9.94 -3.69
CA ARG A 172 15.91 8.83 -4.48
C ARG A 172 15.16 7.81 -3.63
N CYS A 173 15.55 7.64 -2.37
CA CYS A 173 14.88 6.73 -1.45
C CYS A 173 13.47 7.22 -1.10
N PHE A 174 13.35 8.50 -0.74
CA PHE A 174 12.06 9.10 -0.42
C PHE A 174 11.09 9.00 -1.60
N GLN A 175 11.54 9.38 -2.80
CA GLN A 175 10.72 9.25 -4.01
C GLN A 175 10.32 7.80 -4.30
N PHE A 176 11.23 6.84 -4.10
CA PHE A 176 10.90 5.42 -4.22
C PHE A 176 9.82 4.98 -3.22
N LEU A 177 9.97 5.35 -1.94
CA LEU A 177 8.99 4.99 -0.90
C LEU A 177 7.62 5.59 -1.20
N LEU A 178 7.52 6.86 -1.63
CA LEU A 178 6.23 7.44 -2.02
C LEU A 178 5.54 6.68 -3.16
N ARG A 179 6.32 6.24 -4.14
CA ARG A 179 5.79 5.42 -5.25
C ARG A 179 5.30 4.07 -4.76
N VAL A 180 6.05 3.43 -3.85
CA VAL A 180 5.62 2.16 -3.22
C VAL A 180 4.35 2.37 -2.41
N GLU A 181 4.23 3.45 -1.63
CA GLU A 181 3.02 3.78 -0.86
C GLU A 181 1.77 3.86 -1.76
N LYS A 182 1.89 4.49 -2.93
CA LYS A 182 0.78 4.65 -3.89
C LYS A 182 0.24 3.30 -4.40
N VAL A 183 1.11 2.30 -4.57
CA VAL A 183 0.75 1.02 -5.20
C VAL A 183 0.58 -0.12 -4.20
N ALA A 184 1.16 0.00 -3.01
CA ALA A 184 1.05 -0.98 -1.95
C ALA A 184 -0.38 -1.08 -1.44
N PHE A 185 -0.68 -2.19 -0.77
CA PHE A 185 -1.94 -2.32 -0.05
C PHE A 185 -1.94 -1.41 1.19
N SER A 186 -3.12 -0.88 1.55
CA SER A 186 -3.28 0.10 2.63
C SER A 186 -2.75 -0.39 3.99
N ASP A 187 -2.72 -1.70 4.25
CA ASP A 187 -2.09 -2.30 5.44
C ASP A 187 -1.23 -3.49 5.05
N PHE A 188 -0.12 -3.22 4.38
CA PHE A 188 0.83 -4.26 3.97
C PHE A 188 1.28 -5.16 5.15
N ALA A 189 1.35 -4.68 6.41
CA ALA A 189 1.74 -5.49 7.56
C ALA A 189 0.66 -6.53 7.96
N LEU A 190 -0.61 -6.27 7.63
CA LEU A 190 -1.72 -7.21 7.85
C LEU A 190 -1.97 -8.06 6.61
N ILE A 191 -1.89 -7.43 5.43
CA ILE A 191 -2.25 -8.03 4.15
C ILE A 191 -1.15 -8.98 3.67
N ALA A 192 0.13 -8.67 3.89
CA ALA A 192 1.21 -9.54 3.41
C ALA A 192 1.20 -10.92 4.12
N PRO A 193 1.05 -11.03 5.46
CA PRO A 193 0.88 -12.33 6.11
C PRO A 193 -0.40 -13.06 5.69
N PHE A 194 -1.51 -12.32 5.50
CA PHE A 194 -2.76 -12.90 5.00
C PHE A 194 -2.58 -13.50 3.60
N VAL A 195 -1.98 -12.74 2.68
CA VAL A 195 -1.77 -13.19 1.30
C VAL A 195 -0.74 -14.32 1.25
N GLU A 196 0.28 -14.33 2.10
CA GLU A 196 1.23 -15.45 2.21
C GLU A 196 0.50 -16.79 2.41
N HIS A 197 -0.54 -16.83 3.23
CA HIS A 197 -1.29 -18.05 3.53
C HIS A 197 -2.47 -18.29 2.57
N CYS A 198 -3.08 -17.22 2.06
CA CYS A 198 -4.34 -17.27 1.32
C CYS A 198 -4.19 -17.04 -0.20
N ALA A 199 -2.99 -16.78 -0.73
CA ALA A 199 -2.77 -16.40 -2.13
C ALA A 199 -3.43 -17.37 -3.13
N ALA A 200 -3.32 -18.68 -2.89
CA ALA A 200 -3.90 -19.70 -3.76
C ALA A 200 -5.43 -19.60 -3.85
N ILE A 201 -6.09 -19.42 -2.70
CA ILE A 201 -7.56 -19.28 -2.61
C ILE A 201 -7.99 -17.95 -3.22
N ILE A 202 -7.29 -16.86 -2.94
CA ILE A 202 -7.58 -15.53 -3.50
C ILE A 202 -7.50 -15.58 -5.04
N LYS A 203 -6.47 -16.24 -5.58
CA LYS A 203 -6.30 -16.43 -7.02
C LYS A 203 -7.42 -17.30 -7.61
N GLN A 204 -7.77 -18.40 -6.95
CA GLN A 204 -8.85 -19.30 -7.40
C GLN A 204 -10.21 -18.60 -7.43
N LEU A 205 -10.49 -17.74 -6.44
CA LEU A 205 -11.77 -17.05 -6.32
C LEU A 205 -11.82 -15.70 -7.05
N GLY A 206 -10.68 -15.23 -7.59
CA GLY A 206 -10.60 -13.93 -8.27
C GLY A 206 -10.77 -12.72 -7.34
N CYS A 207 -10.64 -12.90 -6.02
CA CYS A 207 -10.87 -11.83 -5.05
C CYS A 207 -9.78 -10.74 -5.04
N GLY A 208 -8.66 -10.97 -5.74
CA GLY A 208 -7.57 -9.99 -5.87
C GLY A 208 -7.76 -8.96 -6.98
N GLN A 209 -8.80 -9.08 -7.80
CA GLN A 209 -8.97 -8.20 -8.96
C GLN A 209 -9.22 -6.74 -8.55
N LEU A 210 -8.67 -5.81 -9.34
CA LEU A 210 -8.98 -4.40 -9.21
C LEU A 210 -10.46 -4.18 -9.57
N THR A 211 -11.23 -3.71 -8.60
CA THR A 211 -12.65 -3.42 -8.76
C THR A 211 -12.90 -1.93 -8.71
N LYS A 212 -13.93 -1.49 -9.42
CA LYS A 212 -14.33 -0.09 -9.48
C LYS A 212 -14.84 0.40 -8.12
N PRO A 213 -14.56 1.64 -7.73
CA PRO A 213 -15.07 2.23 -6.49
C PRO A 213 -16.60 2.15 -6.35
N SER A 214 -17.35 2.32 -7.44
CA SER A 214 -18.81 2.18 -7.46
C SER A 214 -19.32 0.82 -6.99
N LEU A 215 -18.57 -0.27 -7.22
CA LEU A 215 -18.92 -1.60 -6.74
C LEU A 215 -18.78 -1.74 -5.21
N HIS A 216 -18.09 -0.79 -4.57
CA HIS A 216 -17.91 -0.75 -3.11
C HIS A 216 -18.82 0.27 -2.42
N GLN A 217 -19.64 1.05 -3.14
CA GLN A 217 -20.45 2.13 -2.55
C GLN A 217 -21.42 1.67 -1.46
N ASN A 218 -21.87 0.41 -1.49
CA ASN A 218 -22.77 -0.17 -0.50
C ASN A 218 -22.14 -1.32 0.30
N VAL A 219 -20.84 -1.54 0.12
CA VAL A 219 -20.08 -2.51 0.90
C VAL A 219 -19.39 -1.74 2.01
N ARG A 220 -19.57 -2.16 3.28
CA ARG A 220 -18.62 -1.75 4.32
C ARG A 220 -17.29 -2.41 4.01
N VAL A 221 -16.50 -1.77 3.16
CA VAL A 221 -15.07 -2.01 3.13
C VAL A 221 -14.56 -1.53 4.49
N PRO A 222 -14.00 -2.42 5.34
CA PRO A 222 -13.26 -1.95 6.49
C PRO A 222 -12.10 -1.15 5.92
N HIS A 223 -12.26 0.16 5.84
CA HIS A 223 -11.12 1.04 5.79
C HIS A 223 -10.38 0.70 7.07
N SER A 224 -9.24 0.05 6.91
CA SER A 224 -8.27 0.06 7.97
C SER A 224 -8.11 1.47 8.47
N GLN A 225 -8.05 1.58 9.79
CA GLN A 225 -7.76 2.81 10.48
C GLN A 225 -6.28 3.12 10.20
N GLY A 226 -5.97 3.50 8.95
CA GLY A 226 -4.67 3.85 8.44
C GLY A 226 -4.29 5.25 8.90
N PHE A 227 -4.23 5.44 10.22
CA PHE A 227 -3.88 6.73 10.80
C PHE A 227 -2.49 7.19 10.32
N SER A 228 -1.56 6.27 10.03
CA SER A 228 -0.25 6.62 9.47
C SER A 228 -0.27 6.95 7.97
N ASN A 229 -1.00 6.21 7.12
CA ASN A 229 -1.06 6.49 5.68
C ASN A 229 -1.94 7.71 5.36
N PHE A 230 -2.97 7.97 6.17
CA PHE A 230 -3.71 9.23 6.07
C PHE A 230 -2.82 10.41 6.46
N LEU A 231 -1.96 10.28 7.47
CA LEU A 231 -1.05 11.35 7.85
C LEU A 231 0.07 11.56 6.83
N ILE A 232 0.61 10.52 6.19
CA ILE A 232 1.60 10.67 5.12
C ILE A 232 0.94 11.29 3.88
N SER A 233 -0.22 10.80 3.44
CA SER A 233 -0.98 11.39 2.34
C SER A 233 -1.43 12.83 2.62
N LEU A 234 -1.89 13.14 3.84
CA LEU A 234 -2.27 14.48 4.27
C LEU A 234 -1.04 15.39 4.42
N TYR A 235 0.08 14.87 4.92
CA TYR A 235 1.35 15.60 5.03
C TYR A 235 1.91 15.94 3.64
N ILE A 236 1.98 14.99 2.71
CA ILE A 236 2.38 15.21 1.32
C ILE A 236 1.43 16.22 0.66
N SER A 237 0.11 16.07 0.84
CA SER A 237 -0.88 16.99 0.27
C SER A 237 -0.78 18.40 0.85
N LEU A 238 -0.50 18.55 2.16
CA LEU A 238 -0.30 19.84 2.82
C LEU A 238 1.03 20.49 2.44
N HIS A 239 2.10 19.71 2.26
CA HIS A 239 3.43 20.24 1.96
C HIS A 239 3.66 20.55 0.48
N PHE A 240 3.06 19.78 -0.45
CA PHE A 240 3.16 20.04 -1.89
C PHE A 240 2.16 21.09 -2.41
N SER A 241 1.11 21.42 -1.65
CA SER A 241 0.13 22.46 -2.04
C SER A 241 0.54 23.88 -1.64
N LEU A 242 1.68 24.08 -0.98
CA LEU A 242 2.25 25.42 -0.75
C LEU A 242 3.42 25.73 -1.71
N PRO A 243 3.11 26.08 -2.96
CA PRO A 243 3.84 27.13 -3.63
C PRO A 243 2.81 28.16 -4.09
N LEU A 244 2.63 29.24 -3.33
CA LEU A 244 2.09 30.55 -3.75
C LEU A 244 1.67 31.32 -2.49
N LEU A 245 2.62 31.81 -1.69
CA LEU A 245 2.42 32.94 -0.77
C LEU A 245 3.78 33.44 -0.23
N SER A 246 4.77 33.58 -1.11
CA SER A 246 5.99 34.34 -0.80
C SER A 246 6.39 35.20 -1.99
N HIS A 247 5.54 36.20 -2.25
CA HIS A 247 5.91 37.44 -2.94
C HIS A 247 4.84 38.48 -2.60
N TYR A 248 4.87 38.97 -1.36
CA TYR A 248 4.31 40.27 -1.01
C TYR A 248 5.06 40.83 0.21
N ASN A 249 6.23 41.41 -0.06
CA ASN A 249 6.75 42.60 0.61
C ASN A 249 7.85 43.18 -0.26
#